data_AF-A0A971DZN1-F1
#
_entry.id   AF-A0A971DZN1-F1
#
_cell.length_a   1.000
_cell.length_b   1.000
_cell.length_c   1.000
_cell.angle_alpha   90.00
_cell.angle_beta   90.00
_cell.angle_gamma   90.00
#
_symmetry.space_group_name_H-M   'P 1'
#
loop_
_entity.id
_entity.type
_entity.pdbx_description
1 polymer ?
#
loop_
_entity_poly.entity_id
_entity_poly.type
_entity_poly.pdbx_seq_one_letter_code
_entity_poly.pdbx_strand_id
1 'polypeptide(L)' 'MKILLVVLVASVILAIAFFGLAIQVIFKKDHKFPNIHVSGNKKLAEKGISCAQSWDRIEQEKARKEINLKKLKLSEK' A
#
# COMPACT_ATOMS: atom_id res chain seq x y z
N MET A 1 -40.06 -18.22 6.01
CA MET A 1 -39.71 -17.77 4.63
C MET A 1 -38.76 -16.56 4.58
N LYS A 2 -38.80 -15.59 5.52
CA LYS A 2 -37.87 -14.43 5.52
C LYS A 2 -36.39 -14.80 5.64
N ILE A 3 -36.04 -15.73 6.54
CA ILE A 3 -34.63 -16.12 6.78
C ILE A 3 -34.01 -16.76 5.55
N LEU A 4 -34.74 -17.66 4.87
CA LEU A 4 -34.25 -18.31 3.65
C LEU A 4 -33.97 -17.30 2.54
N LEU A 5 -34.84 -16.30 2.36
CA LEU A 5 -34.64 -15.22 1.39
C LEU A 5 -33.40 -14.40 1.73
N VAL A 6 -33.19 -14.07 3.01
CA VAL A 6 -31.99 -13.33 3.46
C VAL A 6 -30.71 -14.12 3.18
N VAL A 7 -30.70 -15.42 3.48
CA VAL A 7 -29.55 -16.30 3.21
C VAL A 7 -29.26 -16.40 1.72
N LEU A 8 -30.30 -16.52 0.88
CA LEU A 8 -30.17 -16.62 -0.57
C LEU A 8 -29.63 -15.31 -1.17
N VAL A 9 -30.15 -14.16 -0.73
CA VAL A 9 -29.64 -12.86 -1.19
C VAL A 9 -28.18 -12.66 -0.75
N ALA A 10 -27.84 -12.99 0.50
CA ALA A 10 -26.47 -12.88 1.01
C ALA A 10 -25.49 -13.78 0.23
N SER A 11 -25.88 -15.03 -0.08
CA SER A 11 -25.03 -15.96 -0.81
C SER A 11 -24.78 -15.49 -2.25
N VAL A 12 -25.79 -14.94 -2.93
CA VAL A 12 -25.65 -14.36 -4.27
C VAL A 12 -24.67 -13.19 -4.28
N ILE A 13 -24.77 -12.27 -3.31
CA ILE A 13 -23.85 -11.13 -3.19
C ILE A 13 -22.41 -11.63 -2.97
N LEU A 14 -22.24 -12.61 -2.08
CA LEU A 14 -20.94 -13.20 -1.78
C LEU A 14 -20.34 -13.87 -3.03
N ALA A 15 -21.15 -14.62 -3.79
CA ALA A 15 -20.74 -15.27 -5.02
C ALA A 15 -20.27 -14.24 -6.07
N ILE A 16 -20.99 -13.12 -6.24
CA ILE A 16 -20.58 -12.05 -7.16
C ILE A 16 -19.24 -11.42 -6.74
N ALA A 17 -19.03 -11.20 -5.44
CA ALA A 17 -17.77 -10.65 -4.92
C ALA A 17 -16.58 -11.59 -5.21
N PHE A 18 -16.73 -12.89 -4.93
CA PHE A 18 -15.70 -13.89 -5.22
C PHE A 18 -15.45 -14.05 -6.72
N PHE A 19 -16.51 -13.99 -7.53
CA PHE A 19 -16.38 -14.05 -8.98
C PHE A 19 -15.58 -12.87 -9.54
N GLY A 20 -15.85 -11.65 -9.07
CA GLY A 20 -15.06 -10.47 -9.44
C GLY A 20 -13.59 -10.58 -9.02
N LEU A 21 -13.33 -11.11 -7.83
CA LEU A 21 -11.97 -11.37 -7.35
C LEU A 21 -11.26 -12.43 -8.20
N ALA A 22 -11.95 -13.51 -8.57
CA ALA A 22 -11.42 -14.57 -9.41
C ALA A 22 -11.05 -14.05 -10.81
N ILE A 23 -11.91 -13.25 -11.45
CA ILE A 23 -11.60 -12.57 -12.72
C ILE A 23 -10.32 -11.74 -12.56
N GLN A 24 -10.23 -10.93 -11.51
CA GLN A 24 -9.06 -10.08 -11.32
C GLN A 24 -7.77 -10.86 -11.15
N VAL A 25 -7.80 -12.01 -10.47
CA VAL A 25 -6.63 -12.87 -10.27
C VAL A 25 -6.27 -13.62 -11.55
N ILE A 26 -7.24 -14.20 -12.26
CA ILE A 26 -6.97 -15.04 -13.44
C ILE A 26 -6.53 -14.19 -14.65
N PHE A 27 -7.14 -13.03 -14.88
CA PHE A 27 -6.88 -12.23 -16.08
C PHE A 27 -5.73 -11.22 -15.93
N LYS A 28 -5.24 -10.94 -14.71
CA LYS A 28 -4.06 -10.09 -14.53
C LYS A 28 -2.79 -10.89 -14.76
N LYS A 29 -1.82 -10.26 -15.46
CA LYS A 29 -0.51 -10.85 -15.82
C LYS A 29 0.21 -11.52 -14.66
N ASP A 30 0.10 -10.96 -13.45
CA ASP A 30 0.84 -11.46 -12.28
C ASP A 30 0.16 -12.64 -11.59
N HIS A 31 -1.09 -12.98 -11.94
CA HIS A 31 -1.87 -14.08 -11.35
C HIS A 31 -1.88 -14.11 -9.80
N LYS A 32 -1.68 -12.95 -9.19
CA LYS A 32 -1.51 -12.76 -7.75
C LYS A 32 -2.64 -11.91 -7.20
N PHE A 33 -2.95 -12.16 -5.94
CA PHE A 33 -3.82 -11.26 -5.18
C PHE A 33 -3.24 -9.84 -5.14
N PRO A 34 -4.10 -8.81 -5.09
CA PRO A 34 -3.65 -7.42 -5.02
C PRO A 34 -2.76 -7.22 -3.78
N ASN A 35 -1.63 -6.53 -3.98
CA ASN A 35 -0.74 -6.19 -2.88
C ASN A 35 -1.37 -5.08 -2.04
N ILE A 36 -1.79 -5.42 -0.81
CA ILE A 36 -2.36 -4.49 0.17
C ILE A 36 -1.31 -3.78 1.03
N HIS A 37 -0.04 -4.15 0.90
CA HIS A 37 1.05 -3.53 1.65
C HIS A 37 1.49 -2.23 0.98
N VAL A 38 1.56 -1.16 1.76
CA VAL A 38 2.00 0.16 1.29
C VAL A 38 3.40 0.09 0.65
N SER A 39 4.33 -0.66 1.27
CA SER A 39 5.72 -0.80 0.82
C SER A 39 5.88 -1.51 -0.53
N GLY A 40 4.95 -2.39 -0.89
CA GLY A 40 5.01 -3.19 -2.12
C GLY A 40 4.14 -2.65 -3.26
N ASN A 41 3.45 -1.52 -3.04
CA ASN A 41 2.51 -0.97 -4.01
C ASN A 41 3.19 0.09 -4.89
N LYS A 42 3.50 -0.28 -6.14
CA LYS A 42 4.13 0.59 -7.14
C LYS A 42 3.37 1.91 -7.34
N LYS A 43 2.03 1.87 -7.39
CA LYS A 43 1.22 3.08 -7.58
C LYS A 43 1.26 4.03 -6.39
N LEU A 44 1.46 3.51 -5.18
CA LEU A 44 1.67 4.34 -3.99
C LEU A 44 3.09 4.93 -3.97
N ALA A 45 4.08 4.11 -4.34
CA ALA A 45 5.47 4.57 -4.47
C ALA A 45 5.62 5.68 -5.52
N GLU A 46 4.96 5.56 -6.69
CA GLU A 46 4.90 6.59 -7.72
C GLU A 46 4.30 7.91 -7.21
N LYS A 47 3.39 7.83 -6.23
CA LYS A 47 2.80 9.00 -5.55
C LYS A 47 3.63 9.52 -4.38
N GLY A 48 4.81 8.96 -4.13
CA GLY A 48 5.66 9.31 -2.99
C GLY A 48 5.13 8.82 -1.63
N ILE A 49 4.11 7.94 -1.62
CA ILE A 49 3.57 7.36 -0.39
C ILE A 49 4.40 6.14 -0.03
N SER A 50 4.96 6.13 1.18
CA SER A 50 5.75 5.02 1.72
C SER A 50 5.29 4.66 3.14
N CYS A 51 5.76 3.55 3.71
CA CYS A 51 5.41 3.20 5.08
C CYS A 51 6.03 4.18 6.08
N ALA A 52 5.43 4.30 7.27
CA ALA A 52 5.90 5.20 8.33
C ALA A 52 7.41 5.02 8.62
N GLN A 53 7.88 3.77 8.73
CA GLN A 53 9.30 3.47 8.97
C GLN A 53 10.23 3.95 7.84
N SER A 54 9.78 3.89 6.58
CA SER A 54 10.56 4.38 5.45
C SER A 54 10.61 5.90 5.43
N TRP A 55 9.48 6.55 5.70
CA TRP A 55 9.41 8.01 5.88
C TRP A 55 10.32 8.49 7.00
N ASP A 56 10.24 7.87 8.18
CA ASP A 56 11.07 8.23 9.34
C ASP A 56 12.56 8.09 9.02
N ARG A 57 12.97 7.00 8.35
CA ARG A 57 14.37 6.81 7.94
C ARG A 57 14.82 7.89 6.97
N ILE A 58 14.01 8.20 5.95
CA ILE A 58 14.33 9.24 4.96
C ILE A 58 14.49 10.60 5.66
N GLU A 59 13.61 10.93 6.60
CA GLU A 59 13.65 12.21 7.30
C GLU A 59 14.83 12.30 8.28
N GLN A 60 15.15 11.21 8.98
CA GLN A 60 16.36 11.11 9.81
C GLN A 60 17.64 11.30 8.98
N GLU A 61 17.70 10.72 7.77
CA GLU A 61 18.83 10.89 6.86
C GLU A 61 18.98 12.33 6.38
N LYS A 62 17.88 13.03 6.07
CA LYS A 62 17.88 14.46 5.74
C LYS A 62 18.41 15.29 6.91
N ALA A 63 17.86 15.10 8.10
CA ALA A 63 18.29 15.82 9.31
C ALA A 63 19.79 15.63 9.59
N ARG A 64 20.32 14.41 9.46
CA ARG A 64 21.75 14.13 9.63
C ARG A 64 22.61 14.86 8.59
N LYS A 65 22.19 14.90 7.32
CA LYS A 65 22.90 15.63 6.26
C LYS A 65 22.92 17.13 6.53
N GLU A 66 21.79 17.71 6.94
CA GLU A 66 21.71 19.13 7.28
C GLU A 66 22.62 19.50 8.45
N ILE A 67 22.67 18.69 9.49
CA ILE A 67 23.57 18.89 10.64
C ILE A 67 25.03 18.83 10.19
N ASN A 68 25.39 17.86 9.34
CA ASN A 68 26.77 17.73 8.85
C ASN A 68 27.18 18.94 7.98
N LEU A 69 26.30 19.38 7.07
CA LEU A 69 26.52 20.58 6.26
C LEU A 69 26.71 21.84 7.12
N LYS A 70 25.90 22.01 8.17
CA LYS A 70 26.06 23.14 9.12
C LYS A 70 27.40 23.07 9.85
N LYS A 71 27.83 21.90 10.30
CA LYS A 71 29.12 21.72 10.98
C LYS A 71 30.31 22.08 10.10
N LEU A 72 30.29 21.66 8.83
CA LEU A 72 31.35 22.03 7.87
C LEU A 72 31.46 23.56 7.73
N LYS A 73 30.33 24.26 7.55
CA LYS A 73 30.31 25.72 7.45
C LYS A 73 30.76 26.46 8.71
N LEU A 74 30.55 25.88 9.90
CA LEU A 74 31.07 26.45 11.16
C LEU A 74 32.58 26.26 11.31
N SER A 75 33.15 25.22 10.70
CA SER A 75 34.60 24.94 10.75
C SER A 75 35.40 25.79 9.77
N GLU A 76 34.78 26.29 8.69
CA GLU A 76 35.43 27.14 7.69
C GLU A 76 35.49 28.63 8.08
N LYS A 77 34.95 29.00 9.26
CA LYS A 77 34.84 30.37 9.75
C LYS A 77 35.73 30.60 10.96
#